data_AF-A0A7Y2NKP6-F1
#
_entry.id   AF-A0A7Y2NKP6-F1
#
_cell.length_a   1.000
_cell.length_b   1.000
_cell.length_c   1.000
_cell.angle_alpha   90.00
_cell.angle_beta   90.00
_cell.angle_gamma   90.00
#
_symmetry.space_group_name_H-M   'P 1'
#
loop_
_entity.id
_entity.type
_entity.pdbx_description
1 polymer ?
#
loop_
_entity_poly.entity_id
_entity_poly.type
_entity_poly.pdbx_seq_one_letter_code
_entity_poly.pdbx_strand_id
1 'polypeptide(L)'
;MKSLQSTILTALLILTTGLNAQNFKDAPGNETEGDFPSKWELVKGSAEIKIFQGEKVISLGNKAIIKPKMGSNNYLQNEFTLEFDAFFDNVQKSVSYQYYQVRFWDGHGVGADQASTGTIKLFPLKIFRYGAKMEQRIPGQPTTFNMNKPELQTKEANWKHIKIAFSKGKFKLFIDDEQILNIPNLTFNLRMISIEGVYLQFNQDFMRAIKNVELKGKSTGELTGTKIVLVVDKETKKVINIELYETMQNPAIVNKKYPNSKLYLGMLYGGYTVQPMESSALSFNTAKEYLPGDQFLPGDQFLPGDQFLPGDQFLPGDQFLPGDQFLPGDQFLPGDQFLPGDQFLPGDQFLPGDQFLPGDQFILRTVKTQVLANKAGKVLIKIEGIKK
;
A
#
# COMPACT_ATOMS: atom_id res chain seq x y z
N MET A 1 38.16 0.50 -10.37
CA MET A 1 37.63 -0.88 -10.23
C MET A 1 37.31 -1.26 -8.78
N LYS A 2 38.18 -0.98 -7.78
CA LYS A 2 37.86 -1.23 -6.35
C LYS A 2 36.74 -0.37 -5.76
N SER A 3 36.51 0.85 -6.27
CA SER A 3 35.50 1.78 -5.71
C SER A 3 34.05 1.39 -6.04
N LEU A 4 33.74 0.92 -7.26
CA LEU A 4 32.38 0.49 -7.60
C LEU A 4 31.96 -0.77 -6.83
N GLN A 5 32.84 -1.77 -6.72
CA GLN A 5 32.55 -2.98 -5.93
C GLN A 5 32.32 -2.65 -4.45
N SER A 6 33.10 -1.73 -3.87
CA SER A 6 32.92 -1.24 -2.51
C SER A 6 31.56 -0.55 -2.32
N THR A 7 31.19 0.38 -3.19
CA THR A 7 29.92 1.11 -3.08
C THR A 7 28.70 0.21 -3.30
N ILE A 8 28.81 -0.79 -4.18
CA ILE A 8 27.76 -1.80 -4.41
C ILE A 8 27.58 -2.68 -3.16
N LEU A 9 28.67 -3.09 -2.51
CA LEU A 9 28.62 -3.95 -1.32
C LEU A 9 28.06 -3.20 -0.10
N THR A 10 28.40 -1.91 0.07
CA THR A 10 27.86 -1.07 1.14
C THR A 10 26.39 -0.71 0.92
N ALA A 11 25.98 -0.46 -0.33
CA ALA A 11 24.57 -0.24 -0.67
C ALA A 11 23.73 -1.52 -0.50
N LEU A 12 24.30 -2.70 -0.77
CA LEU A 12 23.68 -4.00 -0.49
C LEU A 12 23.39 -4.17 1.00
N LEU A 13 24.31 -3.73 1.88
CA LEU A 13 24.15 -3.79 3.33
C LEU A 13 23.06 -2.82 3.86
N ILE A 14 22.82 -1.71 3.15
CA ILE A 14 21.80 -0.71 3.53
C ILE A 14 20.42 -1.09 2.95
N LEU A 15 20.36 -1.63 1.72
CA LEU A 15 19.11 -2.14 1.12
C LEU A 15 18.59 -3.41 1.80
N THR A 16 19.47 -4.26 2.34
CA THR A 16 19.04 -5.40 3.19
C THR A 16 18.49 -4.96 4.54
N THR A 17 18.78 -3.74 5.00
CA THR A 17 18.26 -3.22 6.28
C THR A 17 16.93 -2.45 6.16
N GLY A 18 16.44 -2.22 4.94
CA GLY A 18 15.37 -1.24 4.66
C GLY A 18 13.93 -1.75 4.53
N LEU A 19 13.68 -3.07 4.50
CA LEU A 19 12.34 -3.65 4.51
C LEU A 19 12.33 -4.86 5.46
N ASN A 20 12.46 -4.56 6.75
CA ASN A 20 12.33 -5.56 7.80
C ASN A 20 10.97 -6.24 7.68
N ALA A 21 10.95 -7.57 7.81
CA ALA A 21 9.74 -8.32 8.07
C ALA A 21 8.91 -7.60 9.14
N GLN A 22 7.72 -7.13 8.78
CA GLN A 22 6.90 -6.38 9.72
C GLN A 22 6.21 -7.38 10.65
N ASN A 23 6.54 -7.25 11.94
CA ASN A 23 5.87 -7.99 12.98
C ASN A 23 4.69 -7.17 13.48
N PHE A 24 3.59 -7.84 13.77
CA PHE A 24 2.43 -7.26 14.42
C PHE A 24 2.09 -8.09 15.64
N LYS A 25 1.82 -7.44 16.77
CA LYS A 25 1.36 -8.12 17.97
C LYS A 25 0.31 -7.30 18.68
N ASP A 26 -0.78 -7.95 19.00
CA ASP A 26 -1.86 -7.35 19.76
C ASP A 26 -2.48 -8.31 20.78
N ALA A 27 -2.62 -7.78 22.00
CA ALA A 27 -3.23 -8.40 23.15
C ALA A 27 -3.97 -7.27 23.89
N PRO A 28 -5.30 -7.14 23.76
CA PRO A 28 -6.04 -5.91 24.05
C PRO A 28 -6.18 -5.56 25.56
N GLY A 29 -5.40 -6.17 26.45
CA GLY A 29 -5.54 -6.08 27.91
C GLY A 29 -5.53 -4.66 28.49
N ASN A 30 -4.84 -3.71 27.85
CA ASN A 30 -4.70 -2.33 28.34
C ASN A 30 -5.69 -1.33 27.70
N GLU A 31 -6.47 -1.74 26.71
CA GLU A 31 -7.36 -0.83 25.96
C GLU A 31 -8.69 -0.60 26.70
N THR A 32 -9.38 0.51 26.44
CA THR A 32 -10.67 0.81 27.10
C THR A 32 -11.77 -0.09 26.55
N GLU A 33 -12.67 -0.59 27.40
CA GLU A 33 -13.86 -1.31 26.95
C GLU A 33 -14.80 -0.37 26.16
N GLY A 34 -15.37 -0.88 25.06
CA GLY A 34 -16.22 -0.14 24.13
C GLY A 34 -15.48 0.60 23.03
N ASP A 35 -14.18 0.86 23.19
CA ASP A 35 -13.38 1.51 22.15
C ASP A 35 -13.05 0.55 20.99
N PHE A 36 -12.81 1.12 19.81
CA PHE A 36 -12.26 0.36 18.69
C PHE A 36 -10.78 0.02 18.96
N PRO A 37 -10.31 -1.22 18.66
CA PRO A 37 -8.96 -1.63 18.98
C PRO A 37 -7.87 -0.80 18.28
N SER A 38 -6.99 -0.18 19.06
CA SER A 38 -6.13 0.94 18.61
C SER A 38 -5.12 0.57 17.51
N LYS A 39 -4.72 -0.70 17.47
CA LYS A 39 -3.75 -1.27 16.52
C LYS A 39 -4.38 -1.79 15.22
N TRP A 40 -5.67 -1.58 15.04
CA TRP A 40 -6.41 -2.08 13.89
C TRP A 40 -6.97 -0.93 13.06
N GLU A 41 -7.44 -1.28 11.87
CA GLU A 41 -8.27 -0.44 11.02
C GLU A 41 -9.57 -1.17 10.73
N LEU A 42 -10.68 -0.42 10.77
CA LEU A 42 -11.99 -0.93 10.41
C LEU A 42 -12.16 -0.85 8.89
N VAL A 43 -12.46 -1.99 8.26
CA VAL A 43 -12.76 -2.06 6.83
C VAL A 43 -14.27 -2.08 6.60
N LYS A 44 -15.00 -2.79 7.46
CA LYS A 44 -16.45 -2.95 7.37
C LYS A 44 -17.05 -3.35 8.72
N GLY A 45 -18.30 -2.96 8.99
CA GLY A 45 -19.06 -3.42 10.15
C GLY A 45 -18.68 -2.66 11.42
N SER A 46 -18.67 -3.35 12.56
CA SER A 46 -18.28 -2.78 13.86
C SER A 46 -17.43 -3.76 14.64
N ALA A 47 -16.40 -3.28 15.33
CA ALA A 47 -15.60 -4.06 16.25
C ALA A 47 -15.24 -3.19 17.46
N GLU A 48 -15.13 -3.81 18.62
CA GLU A 48 -14.90 -3.11 19.89
C GLU A 48 -14.09 -3.98 20.84
N ILE A 49 -13.41 -3.35 21.78
CA ILE A 49 -12.85 -4.02 22.94
C ILE A 49 -13.98 -4.37 23.91
N LYS A 50 -14.04 -5.64 24.32
CA LYS A 50 -15.06 -6.13 25.25
C LYS A 50 -14.43 -6.93 26.37
N ILE A 51 -14.94 -6.82 27.59
CA ILE A 51 -14.58 -7.75 28.66
C ILE A 51 -15.40 -9.03 28.49
N PHE A 52 -14.72 -10.15 28.29
CA PHE A 52 -15.33 -11.45 28.09
C PHE A 52 -14.55 -12.52 28.84
N GLN A 53 -15.25 -13.28 29.71
CA GLN A 53 -14.65 -14.30 30.58
C GLN A 53 -13.48 -13.77 31.43
N GLY A 54 -13.58 -12.52 31.89
CA GLY A 54 -12.58 -11.87 32.75
C GLY A 54 -11.37 -11.27 32.02
N GLU A 55 -11.33 -11.36 30.68
CA GLU A 55 -10.24 -10.80 29.87
C GLU A 55 -10.78 -9.84 28.81
N LYS A 56 -9.94 -8.90 28.36
CA LYS A 56 -10.29 -8.06 27.21
C LYS A 56 -10.05 -8.83 25.92
N VAL A 57 -11.00 -8.70 25.00
CA VAL A 57 -10.97 -9.32 23.67
C VAL A 57 -11.41 -8.32 22.62
N ILE A 58 -11.03 -8.55 21.37
CA ILE A 58 -11.62 -7.84 20.24
C ILE A 58 -12.91 -8.56 19.86
N SER A 59 -14.04 -7.93 20.16
CA SER A 59 -15.37 -8.38 19.75
C SER A 59 -15.64 -7.91 18.32
N LEU A 60 -16.08 -8.84 17.46
CA LEU A 60 -16.41 -8.58 16.06
C LEU A 60 -17.94 -8.62 15.87
N GLY A 61 -18.51 -7.51 15.42
CA GLY A 61 -19.86 -7.47 14.90
C GLY A 61 -20.07 -8.46 13.74
N ASN A 62 -21.32 -8.79 13.43
CA ASN A 62 -21.58 -9.73 12.34
C ASN A 62 -21.05 -9.19 11.01
N LYS A 63 -20.18 -9.96 10.34
CA LYS A 63 -19.50 -9.56 9.10
C LYS A 63 -18.60 -8.32 9.23
N ALA A 64 -18.15 -8.03 10.46
CA ALA A 64 -17.15 -7.00 10.70
C ALA A 64 -15.79 -7.45 10.17
N ILE A 65 -15.14 -6.60 9.39
CA ILE A 65 -13.82 -6.83 8.81
C ILE A 65 -12.87 -5.81 9.41
N ILE A 66 -11.82 -6.31 10.05
CA ILE A 66 -10.72 -5.51 10.57
C ILE A 66 -9.40 -6.00 9.99
N LYS A 67 -8.41 -5.11 9.90
CA LYS A 67 -7.05 -5.43 9.48
C LYS A 67 -6.03 -4.76 10.41
N PRO A 68 -4.83 -5.32 10.58
CA PRO A 68 -3.76 -4.65 11.32
C PRO A 68 -3.47 -3.27 10.72
N LYS A 69 -3.30 -2.26 11.59
CA LYS A 69 -2.86 -0.93 11.21
C LYS A 69 -1.37 -0.97 10.90
N MET A 70 -1.03 -1.04 9.61
CA MET A 70 0.33 -1.18 9.08
C MET A 70 0.60 -0.08 8.06
N GLY A 71 1.85 0.33 7.89
CA GLY A 71 2.22 1.41 6.96
C GLY A 71 2.04 1.09 5.47
N SER A 72 1.58 -0.11 5.11
CA SER A 72 1.28 -0.51 3.73
C SER A 72 0.26 -1.65 3.68
N ASN A 73 -0.33 -1.91 2.51
CA ASN A 73 -1.15 -3.11 2.24
C ASN A 73 -0.34 -4.29 1.66
N ASN A 74 0.99 -4.30 1.84
CA ASN A 74 1.89 -5.31 1.30
C ASN A 74 3.04 -5.65 2.27
N TYR A 75 2.69 -6.05 3.49
CA TYR A 75 3.63 -6.34 4.57
C TYR A 75 3.93 -7.84 4.77
N LEU A 76 3.16 -8.74 4.15
CA LEU A 76 3.49 -10.16 4.16
C LEU A 76 4.63 -10.46 3.20
N GLN A 77 5.62 -11.20 3.70
CA GLN A 77 6.74 -11.70 2.94
C GLN A 77 6.49 -13.17 2.54
N ASN A 78 7.43 -13.76 1.80
CA ASN A 78 7.35 -15.17 1.41
C ASN A 78 7.55 -16.14 2.59
N GLU A 79 7.86 -15.66 3.78
CA GLU A 79 7.87 -16.44 5.02
C GLU A 79 7.19 -15.67 6.15
N PHE A 80 6.12 -16.21 6.72
CA PHE A 80 5.45 -15.64 7.89
C PHE A 80 4.70 -16.70 8.70
N THR A 81 4.42 -16.36 9.96
CA THR A 81 3.44 -17.03 10.81
C THR A 81 2.41 -16.04 11.32
N LEU A 82 1.13 -16.39 11.24
CA LEU A 82 0.03 -15.68 11.89
C LEU A 82 -0.57 -16.61 12.94
N GLU A 83 -0.66 -16.12 14.17
CA GLU A 83 -1.26 -16.82 15.31
C GLU A 83 -2.34 -15.92 15.94
N PHE A 84 -3.44 -16.51 16.39
CA PHE A 84 -4.47 -15.82 17.18
C PHE A 84 -5.40 -16.83 17.85
N ASP A 85 -6.03 -16.40 18.94
CA ASP A 85 -7.09 -17.18 19.57
C ASP A 85 -8.44 -16.68 19.06
N ALA A 86 -9.32 -17.62 18.70
CA ALA A 86 -10.65 -17.33 18.18
C ALA A 86 -11.71 -18.01 19.04
N PHE A 87 -12.71 -17.26 19.49
CA PHE A 87 -13.82 -17.79 20.26
C PHE A 87 -14.90 -18.36 19.34
N PHE A 88 -15.29 -19.59 19.60
CA PHE A 88 -16.39 -20.26 18.96
C PHE A 88 -17.49 -20.47 20.01
N ASP A 89 -18.68 -19.92 19.76
CA ASP A 89 -19.77 -19.83 20.74
C ASP A 89 -20.70 -21.05 20.69
N ASN A 90 -21.60 -21.24 21.64
CA ASN A 90 -22.50 -22.38 21.67
C ASN A 90 -23.39 -22.43 20.41
N VAL A 91 -23.30 -23.48 19.60
CA VAL A 91 -24.11 -23.61 18.38
C VAL A 91 -25.23 -24.64 18.53
N GLN A 92 -26.48 -24.20 18.42
CA GLN A 92 -27.64 -25.09 18.55
C GLN A 92 -27.90 -25.91 17.27
N LYS A 93 -27.91 -25.26 16.10
CA LYS A 93 -28.28 -25.89 14.82
C LYS A 93 -27.10 -26.58 14.13
N SER A 94 -26.07 -25.82 13.79
CA SER A 94 -24.91 -26.35 13.05
C SER A 94 -23.62 -25.65 13.46
N VAL A 95 -22.60 -26.45 13.73
CA VAL A 95 -21.22 -26.00 13.98
C VAL A 95 -20.60 -25.28 12.78
N SER A 96 -21.13 -25.47 11.57
CA SER A 96 -20.62 -24.84 10.35
C SER A 96 -21.11 -23.40 10.15
N TYR A 97 -22.03 -22.92 10.99
CA TYR A 97 -22.61 -21.59 10.83
C TYR A 97 -21.74 -20.48 11.39
N GLN A 98 -20.82 -20.81 12.29
CA GLN A 98 -19.81 -19.90 12.79
C GLN A 98 -18.46 -20.24 12.17
N TYR A 99 -17.81 -19.23 11.60
CA TYR A 99 -16.45 -19.35 11.12
C TYR A 99 -15.77 -17.99 11.11
N TYR A 100 -14.45 -18.02 11.12
CA TYR A 100 -13.63 -16.85 10.86
C TYR A 100 -13.15 -16.88 9.42
N GLN A 101 -13.11 -15.74 8.78
CA GLN A 101 -12.45 -15.59 7.49
C GLN A 101 -11.15 -14.85 7.66
N VAL A 102 -10.06 -15.48 7.24
CA VAL A 102 -8.79 -14.80 7.03
C VAL A 102 -8.64 -14.54 5.54
N ARG A 103 -8.37 -13.29 5.20
CA ARG A 103 -8.11 -12.86 3.82
C ARG A 103 -6.66 -12.45 3.71
N PHE A 104 -6.12 -12.59 2.50
CA PHE A 104 -4.76 -12.15 2.19
C PHE A 104 -4.73 -10.83 1.39
N TRP A 105 -5.77 -10.02 1.59
CA TRP A 105 -6.01 -8.68 1.03
C TRP A 105 -6.84 -7.85 2.02
N ASP A 106 -7.14 -6.61 1.67
CA ASP A 106 -7.77 -5.60 2.55
C ASP A 106 -9.20 -5.93 3.01
N GLY A 107 -9.89 -6.85 2.34
CA GLY A 107 -11.25 -7.24 2.68
C GLY A 107 -12.33 -6.59 1.82
N HIS A 108 -11.97 -5.70 0.89
CA HIS A 108 -12.90 -5.24 -0.14
C HIS A 108 -13.10 -6.34 -1.20
N GLY A 109 -14.35 -6.54 -1.63
CA GLY A 109 -14.71 -7.57 -2.61
C GLY A 109 -14.77 -9.02 -2.07
N VAL A 110 -15.23 -9.94 -2.91
CA VAL A 110 -15.46 -11.36 -2.55
C VAL A 110 -14.20 -12.26 -2.67
N GLY A 111 -13.13 -11.73 -3.25
CA GLY A 111 -11.87 -12.42 -3.47
C GLY A 111 -10.84 -11.48 -4.10
N ALA A 112 -9.55 -11.81 -3.96
CA ALA A 112 -8.46 -11.03 -4.52
C ALA A 112 -8.00 -11.59 -5.86
N ASP A 113 -7.82 -10.73 -6.84
CA ASP A 113 -7.27 -11.09 -8.15
C ASP A 113 -5.74 -10.88 -8.16
N GLN A 114 -5.01 -11.81 -8.76
CA GLN A 114 -3.56 -11.73 -8.92
C GLN A 114 -3.22 -11.52 -10.40
N ALA A 115 -2.45 -10.46 -10.65
CA ALA A 115 -2.03 -9.87 -11.93
C ALA A 115 -3.03 -8.88 -12.58
N SER A 116 -2.47 -7.99 -13.39
CA SER A 116 -3.15 -7.00 -14.26
C SER A 116 -4.11 -7.61 -15.31
N THR A 117 -4.25 -8.93 -15.32
CA THR A 117 -5.06 -9.70 -16.28
C THR A 117 -6.28 -10.40 -15.67
N GLY A 118 -6.51 -10.31 -14.35
CA GLY A 118 -7.71 -10.87 -13.69
C GLY A 118 -7.83 -12.41 -13.75
N THR A 119 -6.72 -13.13 -13.97
CA THR A 119 -6.78 -14.57 -14.29
C THR A 119 -6.79 -15.49 -13.06
N ILE A 120 -6.07 -15.18 -11.98
CA ILE A 120 -6.06 -16.02 -10.75
C ILE A 120 -6.79 -15.29 -9.63
N LYS A 121 -7.74 -15.96 -8.97
CA LYS A 121 -8.53 -15.41 -7.86
C LYS A 121 -8.40 -16.25 -6.60
N LEU A 122 -8.10 -15.63 -5.47
CA LEU A 122 -8.11 -16.26 -4.15
C LEU A 122 -9.34 -15.85 -3.36
N PHE A 123 -10.03 -16.82 -2.77
CA PHE A 123 -11.17 -16.61 -1.88
C PHE A 123 -10.73 -16.68 -0.40
N PRO A 124 -11.54 -16.15 0.53
CA PRO A 124 -11.16 -16.11 1.93
C PRO A 124 -10.94 -17.52 2.48
N LEU A 125 -9.92 -17.69 3.30
CA LEU A 125 -9.75 -18.89 4.12
C LEU A 125 -10.83 -18.89 5.20
N LYS A 126 -11.78 -19.82 5.10
CA LYS A 126 -12.79 -20.06 6.13
C LYS A 126 -12.24 -21.04 7.16
N ILE A 127 -12.22 -20.64 8.42
CA ILE A 127 -11.75 -21.41 9.56
C ILE A 127 -12.95 -21.69 10.45
N PHE A 128 -13.33 -22.97 10.52
CA PHE A 128 -14.36 -23.49 11.40
C PHE A 128 -13.68 -24.08 12.65
N ARG A 129 -14.45 -24.30 13.72
CA ARG A 129 -13.92 -24.92 14.96
C ARG A 129 -13.33 -26.33 14.78
N TYR A 130 -13.63 -26.98 13.65
CA TYR A 130 -13.32 -28.38 13.37
C TYR A 130 -12.60 -28.58 12.03
N GLY A 131 -12.23 -27.51 11.33
CA GLY A 131 -11.74 -27.64 9.97
C GLY A 131 -11.60 -26.32 9.25
N ALA A 132 -11.23 -26.38 7.97
CA ALA A 132 -11.06 -25.20 7.14
C ALA A 132 -11.29 -25.45 5.66
N LYS A 133 -11.65 -24.38 4.96
CA LYS A 133 -11.86 -24.37 3.52
C LYS A 133 -11.26 -23.11 2.90
N MET A 134 -10.53 -23.27 1.80
CA MET A 134 -10.04 -22.19 0.95
C MET A 134 -10.19 -22.56 -0.52
N GLU A 135 -10.52 -21.59 -1.37
CA GLU A 135 -10.66 -21.81 -2.80
C GLU A 135 -9.70 -20.88 -3.55
N GLN A 136 -9.04 -21.43 -4.56
CA GLN A 136 -8.26 -20.69 -5.52
C GLN A 136 -8.80 -21.02 -6.92
N ARG A 137 -9.13 -20.01 -7.69
CA ARG A 137 -9.48 -20.15 -9.10
C ARG A 137 -8.27 -19.79 -9.94
N ILE A 138 -7.81 -20.76 -10.71
CA ILE A 138 -6.83 -20.59 -11.78
C ILE A 138 -7.59 -20.83 -13.09
N PRO A 139 -7.30 -20.12 -14.19
CA PRO A 139 -7.97 -20.35 -15.46
C PRO A 139 -7.90 -21.82 -15.86
N GLY A 140 -9.06 -22.44 -16.10
CA GLY A 140 -9.16 -23.85 -16.45
C GLY A 140 -8.94 -24.86 -15.31
N GLN A 141 -8.61 -24.42 -14.08
CA GLN A 141 -8.27 -25.30 -12.95
C GLN A 141 -8.72 -24.70 -11.59
N PRO A 142 -10.03 -24.68 -11.28
CA PRO A 142 -10.49 -24.30 -9.94
C PRO A 142 -10.04 -25.34 -8.91
N THR A 143 -9.35 -24.90 -7.86
CA THR A 143 -8.83 -25.75 -6.78
C THR A 143 -9.50 -25.39 -5.47
N THR A 144 -10.08 -26.37 -4.79
CA THR A 144 -10.62 -26.21 -3.43
C THR A 144 -9.77 -27.01 -2.46
N PHE A 145 -9.24 -26.35 -1.44
CA PHE A 145 -8.59 -26.96 -0.29
C PHE A 145 -9.62 -27.05 0.83
N ASN A 146 -10.02 -28.25 1.22
CA ASN A 146 -11.05 -28.47 2.23
C ASN A 146 -10.66 -29.64 3.12
N MET A 147 -10.62 -29.42 4.43
CA MET A 147 -10.36 -30.46 5.41
C MET A 147 -11.21 -30.23 6.65
N ASN A 148 -11.92 -31.27 7.06
CA ASN A 148 -12.71 -31.30 8.29
C ASN A 148 -12.20 -32.45 9.15
N LYS A 149 -12.13 -32.22 10.46
CA LYS A 149 -11.77 -33.17 11.51
C LYS A 149 -12.96 -33.37 12.44
N PRO A 150 -13.85 -34.34 12.16
CA PRO A 150 -15.03 -34.60 12.98
C PRO A 150 -14.72 -34.81 14.47
N GLU A 151 -13.54 -35.31 14.81
CA GLU A 151 -13.03 -35.48 16.17
C GLU A 151 -12.86 -34.15 16.93
N LEU A 152 -12.68 -33.02 16.23
CA LEU A 152 -12.64 -31.68 16.83
C LEU A 152 -14.03 -31.02 16.94
N GLN A 153 -15.08 -31.68 16.42
CA GLN A 153 -16.41 -31.11 16.35
C GLN A 153 -17.12 -31.14 17.71
N THR A 154 -17.27 -29.95 18.31
CA THR A 154 -18.09 -29.75 19.51
C THR A 154 -19.13 -28.67 19.28
N LYS A 155 -20.29 -28.79 19.94
CA LYS A 155 -21.33 -27.74 19.96
C LYS A 155 -21.10 -26.71 21.06
N GLU A 156 -20.35 -27.07 22.08
CA GLU A 156 -20.06 -26.21 23.22
C GLU A 156 -19.14 -25.06 22.82
N ALA A 157 -19.24 -23.97 23.56
CA ALA A 157 -18.41 -22.81 23.36
C ALA A 157 -16.96 -23.11 23.79
N ASN A 158 -15.99 -22.76 22.95
CA ASN A 158 -14.58 -22.88 23.30
C ASN A 158 -13.72 -21.88 22.54
N TRP A 159 -12.57 -21.58 23.14
CA TRP A 159 -11.48 -20.93 22.44
C TRP A 159 -10.72 -21.95 21.59
N LYS A 160 -10.30 -21.52 20.41
CA LYS A 160 -9.42 -22.27 19.53
C LYS A 160 -8.17 -21.46 19.23
N HIS A 161 -7.00 -22.08 19.38
CA HIS A 161 -5.76 -21.48 18.96
C HIS A 161 -5.55 -21.74 17.46
N ILE A 162 -5.44 -20.68 16.68
CA ILE A 162 -5.31 -20.74 15.22
C ILE A 162 -3.89 -20.33 14.84
N LYS A 163 -3.24 -21.17 14.04
CA LYS A 163 -1.89 -20.89 13.50
C LYS A 163 -1.83 -21.12 12.01
N ILE A 164 -1.39 -20.11 11.27
CA ILE A 164 -1.10 -20.15 9.84
C ILE A 164 0.39 -19.98 9.66
N ALA A 165 1.03 -20.91 8.94
CA ALA A 165 2.43 -20.83 8.57
C ALA A 165 2.57 -20.84 7.05
N PHE A 166 3.29 -19.86 6.52
CA PHE A 166 3.60 -19.76 5.10
C PHE A 166 5.10 -19.70 4.89
N SER A 167 5.62 -20.50 3.96
CA SER A 167 7.02 -20.42 3.52
C SER A 167 7.13 -20.83 2.06
N LYS A 168 7.53 -19.88 1.20
CA LYS A 168 7.84 -20.08 -0.22
C LYS A 168 6.76 -20.89 -0.96
N GLY A 169 5.48 -20.50 -0.79
CA GLY A 169 4.33 -21.18 -1.40
C GLY A 169 3.76 -22.35 -0.60
N LYS A 170 4.47 -22.86 0.41
CA LYS A 170 3.95 -23.89 1.32
C LYS A 170 3.07 -23.21 2.37
N PHE A 171 1.80 -23.59 2.42
CA PHE A 171 0.82 -23.05 3.34
C PHE A 171 0.33 -24.14 4.29
N LYS A 172 0.39 -23.88 5.59
CA LYS A 172 -0.13 -24.77 6.62
C LYS A 172 -1.08 -24.03 7.56
N LEU A 173 -2.14 -24.71 7.98
CA LEU A 173 -3.07 -24.23 9.00
C LEU A 173 -3.16 -25.27 10.11
N PHE A 174 -3.13 -24.81 11.35
CA PHE A 174 -3.30 -25.61 12.56
C PHE A 174 -4.45 -25.02 13.40
N ILE A 175 -5.18 -25.91 14.08
CA ILE A 175 -6.18 -25.58 15.10
C ILE A 175 -5.84 -26.41 16.33
N ASP A 176 -5.57 -25.76 17.47
CA ASP A 176 -5.13 -26.42 18.72
C ASP A 176 -3.98 -27.42 18.48
N ASP A 177 -2.93 -26.96 17.80
CA ASP A 177 -1.75 -27.74 17.38
C ASP A 177 -2.01 -28.86 16.35
N GLU A 178 -3.26 -29.17 16.06
CA GLU A 178 -3.63 -30.17 15.07
C GLU A 178 -3.56 -29.58 13.64
N GLN A 179 -2.73 -30.17 12.77
CA GLN A 179 -2.58 -29.68 11.39
C GLN A 179 -3.86 -29.98 10.59
N ILE A 180 -4.52 -28.93 10.09
CA ILE A 180 -5.77 -29.02 9.32
C ILE A 180 -5.51 -28.96 7.82
N LEU A 181 -4.74 -27.96 7.35
CA LEU A 181 -4.39 -27.83 5.93
C LEU A 181 -2.87 -27.92 5.77
N ASN A 182 -2.44 -28.57 4.69
CA ASN A 182 -1.07 -28.62 4.23
C ASN A 182 -1.05 -28.52 2.70
N ILE A 183 -0.93 -27.30 2.20
CA ILE A 183 -0.96 -26.97 0.77
C ILE A 183 0.49 -26.76 0.33
N PRO A 184 1.06 -27.65 -0.49
CA PRO A 184 2.49 -27.59 -0.81
C PRO A 184 2.84 -26.44 -1.77
N ASN A 185 1.91 -26.07 -2.66
CA ASN A 185 2.15 -25.14 -3.76
C ASN A 185 0.98 -24.16 -3.92
N LEU A 186 0.82 -23.23 -2.99
CA LEU A 186 -0.11 -22.11 -3.15
C LEU A 186 0.52 -21.09 -4.09
N THR A 187 -0.05 -20.94 -5.29
CA THR A 187 0.50 -20.05 -6.33
C THR A 187 0.07 -18.58 -6.15
N PHE A 188 -0.71 -18.29 -5.12
CA PHE A 188 -1.17 -16.94 -4.81
C PHE A 188 -0.19 -16.14 -3.96
N ASN A 189 0.09 -14.90 -4.38
CA ASN A 189 0.93 -13.99 -3.60
C ASN A 189 0.12 -13.34 -2.46
N LEU A 190 0.43 -13.71 -1.22
CA LEU A 190 -0.23 -13.23 -0.01
C LEU A 190 0.42 -11.91 0.43
N ARG A 191 -0.35 -10.83 0.59
CA ARG A 191 0.22 -9.47 0.75
C ARG A 191 -0.03 -8.84 2.12
N MET A 192 -1.15 -9.16 2.73
CA MET A 192 -1.60 -8.60 4.02
C MET A 192 -2.59 -9.56 4.67
N ILE A 193 -3.13 -9.21 5.82
CA ILE A 193 -4.20 -9.96 6.47
C ILE A 193 -5.40 -9.06 6.79
N SER A 194 -6.60 -9.59 6.62
CA SER A 194 -7.80 -9.06 7.28
C SER A 194 -8.62 -10.21 7.85
N ILE A 195 -9.32 -9.95 8.94
CA ILE A 195 -10.06 -10.95 9.70
C ILE A 195 -11.53 -10.53 9.76
N GLU A 196 -12.41 -11.51 9.56
CA GLU A 196 -13.85 -11.35 9.73
C GLU A 196 -14.42 -12.48 10.58
N GLY A 197 -15.27 -12.11 11.55
CA GLY A 197 -16.12 -13.06 12.24
C GLY A 197 -17.47 -13.19 11.53
N VAL A 198 -17.86 -14.41 11.15
CA VAL A 198 -19.14 -14.65 10.45
C VAL A 198 -20.03 -15.58 11.25
N TYR A 199 -21.31 -15.22 11.31
CA TYR A 199 -22.37 -16.13 11.68
C TYR A 199 -23.53 -16.08 10.67
N LEU A 200 -24.02 -17.24 10.23
CA LEU A 200 -24.99 -17.33 9.14
C LEU A 200 -26.46 -17.07 9.52
N GLN A 201 -26.83 -16.97 10.81
CA GLN A 201 -28.21 -16.62 11.19
C GLN A 201 -28.33 -15.16 11.63
N PHE A 202 -29.47 -14.56 11.33
CA PHE A 202 -29.72 -13.12 11.48
C PHE A 202 -30.38 -12.72 12.81
N ASN A 203 -30.74 -13.67 13.69
CA ASN A 203 -31.66 -13.41 14.82
C ASN A 203 -31.13 -13.86 16.20
N GLN A 204 -29.82 -14.09 16.35
CA GLN A 204 -29.23 -14.46 17.64
C GLN A 204 -27.85 -13.80 17.78
N ASP A 205 -27.60 -13.25 18.97
CA ASP A 205 -26.31 -12.68 19.33
C ASP A 205 -25.32 -13.79 19.64
N PHE A 206 -24.46 -14.10 18.67
CA PHE A 206 -23.31 -14.95 18.87
C PHE A 206 -22.08 -14.12 19.13
N MET A 207 -21.27 -14.53 20.10
CA MET A 207 -19.96 -13.94 20.34
C MET A 207 -19.00 -14.34 19.23
N ARG A 208 -18.35 -13.35 18.63
CA ARG A 208 -17.21 -13.53 17.72
C ARG A 208 -16.09 -12.70 18.31
N ALA A 209 -15.09 -13.36 18.89
CA ALA A 209 -14.03 -12.68 19.59
C ALA A 209 -12.68 -13.25 19.17
N ILE A 210 -11.71 -12.36 19.04
CA ILE A 210 -10.31 -12.73 18.85
C ILE A 210 -9.43 -12.06 19.90
N LYS A 211 -8.30 -12.69 20.23
CA LYS A 211 -7.26 -12.13 21.09
C LYS A 211 -5.89 -12.74 20.73
N ASN A 212 -4.84 -12.21 21.35
CA ASN A 212 -3.47 -12.73 21.22
C ASN A 212 -3.00 -12.86 19.76
N VAL A 213 -3.32 -11.85 18.93
CA VAL A 213 -2.95 -11.85 17.53
C VAL A 213 -1.47 -11.56 17.39
N GLU A 214 -0.73 -12.44 16.74
CA GLU A 214 0.69 -12.26 16.45
C GLU A 214 1.00 -12.64 15.00
N LEU A 215 1.50 -11.67 14.25
CA LEU A 215 2.09 -11.87 12.94
C LEU A 215 3.60 -11.72 13.06
N LYS A 216 4.33 -12.77 12.70
CA LYS A 216 5.79 -12.75 12.60
C LYS A 216 6.19 -12.97 11.15
N GLY A 217 6.75 -11.96 10.52
CA GLY A 217 7.44 -12.17 9.25
C GLY A 217 8.85 -12.68 9.53
N LYS A 218 9.36 -13.56 8.67
CA LYS A 218 10.77 -13.94 8.71
C LYS A 218 11.50 -13.24 7.58
N SER A 219 12.43 -12.36 7.93
CA SER A 219 13.35 -11.79 6.94
C SER A 219 14.24 -12.90 6.45
N THR A 220 13.91 -13.50 5.31
CA THR A 220 14.86 -14.35 4.62
C THR A 220 15.89 -13.43 4.00
N GLY A 221 17.15 -13.52 4.43
CA GLY A 221 18.26 -12.81 3.79
C GLY A 221 18.39 -13.07 2.28
N GLU A 222 17.64 -14.03 1.74
CA GLU A 222 17.31 -14.15 0.32
C GLU A 222 15.97 -13.47 0.00
N LEU A 223 16.06 -12.29 -0.61
CA LEU A 223 14.95 -11.65 -1.29
C LEU A 223 14.65 -12.44 -2.58
N THR A 224 13.56 -13.20 -2.63
CA THR A 224 13.09 -13.87 -3.86
C THR A 224 12.35 -12.87 -4.76
N GLY A 225 13.08 -11.91 -5.31
CA GLY A 225 12.62 -10.99 -6.36
C GLY A 225 13.60 -10.98 -7.52
N THR A 226 13.18 -10.52 -8.71
CA THR A 226 14.14 -10.36 -9.81
C THR A 226 15.00 -9.13 -9.56
N LYS A 227 16.31 -9.34 -9.50
CA LYS A 227 17.30 -8.26 -9.47
C LYS A 227 17.25 -7.50 -10.79
N ILE A 228 16.95 -6.22 -10.72
CA ILE A 228 16.90 -5.33 -11.88
C ILE A 228 17.87 -4.17 -11.74
N VAL A 229 18.15 -3.54 -12.88
CA VAL A 229 18.84 -2.26 -12.98
C VAL A 229 17.89 -1.28 -13.66
N LEU A 230 17.45 -0.27 -12.90
CA LEU A 230 16.76 0.88 -13.43
C LEU A 230 17.80 1.78 -14.11
N VAL A 231 17.56 2.07 -15.39
CA VAL A 231 18.37 2.99 -16.17
C VAL A 231 17.65 4.33 -16.18
N VAL A 232 18.26 5.33 -15.55
CA VAL A 232 17.69 6.67 -15.41
C VAL A 232 18.55 7.63 -16.21
N ASP A 233 17.94 8.39 -17.10
CA ASP A 233 18.65 9.42 -17.84
C ASP A 233 19.12 10.54 -16.89
N LYS A 234 20.38 10.96 -17.03
CA LYS A 234 21.01 11.90 -16.09
C LYS A 234 20.42 13.30 -16.17
N GLU A 235 19.86 13.69 -17.31
CA GLU A 235 19.36 15.04 -17.55
C GLU A 235 17.88 15.13 -17.20
N THR A 236 17.07 14.26 -17.80
CA THR A 236 15.61 14.25 -17.63
C THR A 236 15.15 13.61 -16.33
N LYS A 237 16.03 12.87 -15.64
CA LYS A 237 15.75 12.09 -14.42
C LYS A 237 14.66 11.03 -14.60
N LYS A 238 14.24 10.74 -15.83
CA LYS A 238 13.23 9.72 -16.13
C LYS A 238 13.88 8.34 -16.21
N VAL A 239 13.13 7.32 -15.77
CA VAL A 239 13.48 5.92 -16.05
C VAL A 239 13.30 5.70 -17.55
N ILE A 240 14.39 5.40 -18.25
CA ILE A 240 14.38 5.14 -19.69
C ILE A 240 14.39 3.64 -20.00
N ASN A 241 14.81 2.80 -19.05
CA ASN A 241 14.78 1.34 -19.21
C ASN A 241 14.87 0.60 -17.86
N ILE A 242 14.52 -0.68 -17.88
CA ILE A 242 14.69 -1.63 -16.77
C ILE A 242 15.32 -2.90 -17.33
N GLU A 243 16.52 -3.21 -16.86
CA GLU A 243 17.30 -4.35 -17.31
C GLU A 243 17.42 -5.40 -16.21
N LEU A 244 17.68 -6.65 -16.61
CA LEU A 244 18.03 -7.69 -15.65
C LEU A 244 19.44 -7.41 -15.11
N TYR A 245 19.64 -7.59 -13.82
CA TYR A 245 20.96 -7.40 -13.21
C TYR A 245 22.04 -8.27 -13.88
N GLU A 246 21.68 -9.50 -14.26
CA GLU A 246 22.57 -10.47 -14.90
C GLU A 246 23.09 -10.00 -16.25
N THR A 247 22.30 -9.21 -17.00
CA THR A 247 22.69 -8.68 -18.31
C THR A 247 23.57 -7.43 -18.19
N MET A 248 23.70 -6.85 -16.99
CA MET A 248 24.33 -5.55 -16.73
C MET A 248 25.61 -5.66 -15.88
N GLN A 249 26.19 -6.86 -15.75
CA GLN A 249 27.37 -7.10 -14.93
C GLN A 249 28.68 -6.57 -15.56
N ASN A 250 28.70 -6.29 -16.86
CA ASN A 250 29.88 -5.80 -17.58
C ASN A 250 29.82 -4.28 -17.80
N PRO A 251 30.65 -3.47 -17.11
CA PRO A 251 30.62 -2.00 -17.21
C PRO A 251 30.89 -1.47 -18.63
N ALA A 252 31.68 -2.17 -19.45
CA ALA A 252 31.97 -1.74 -20.81
C ALA A 252 30.74 -1.86 -21.72
N ILE A 253 29.93 -2.91 -21.53
CA ILE A 253 28.68 -3.12 -22.27
C ILE A 253 27.62 -2.10 -21.80
N VAL A 254 27.55 -1.88 -20.49
CA VAL A 254 26.61 -0.95 -19.86
C VAL A 254 26.84 0.50 -20.30
N ASN A 255 28.09 0.98 -20.24
CA ASN A 255 28.42 2.35 -20.66
C ASN A 255 28.22 2.58 -22.16
N LYS A 256 28.38 1.53 -22.98
CA LYS A 256 28.08 1.60 -24.42
C LYS A 256 26.58 1.62 -24.70
N LYS A 257 25.79 0.86 -23.93
CA LYS A 257 24.33 0.76 -24.09
C LYS A 257 23.60 1.99 -23.52
N TYR A 258 24.10 2.57 -22.44
CA TYR A 258 23.48 3.72 -21.75
C TYR A 258 24.51 4.80 -21.34
N PRO A 259 25.08 5.52 -22.31
CA PRO A 259 26.20 6.44 -22.07
C PRO A 259 25.85 7.65 -21.20
N ASN A 260 24.58 8.10 -21.18
CA ASN A 260 24.12 9.26 -20.40
C ASN A 260 23.18 8.87 -19.24
N SER A 261 23.39 7.71 -18.62
CA SER A 261 22.46 7.20 -17.61
C SER A 261 23.12 6.98 -16.25
N LYS A 262 22.32 7.17 -15.20
CA LYS A 262 22.60 6.72 -13.84
C LYS A 262 21.81 5.44 -13.59
N LEU A 263 22.48 4.47 -12.99
CA LEU A 263 21.93 3.13 -12.79
C LEU A 263 21.55 2.96 -11.33
N TYR A 264 20.36 2.41 -11.09
CA TYR A 264 19.89 2.08 -9.76
C TYR A 264 19.57 0.61 -9.69
N LEU A 265 20.12 -0.08 -8.69
CA LEU A 265 19.78 -1.47 -8.43
C LEU A 265 18.42 -1.52 -7.74
N GLY A 266 17.55 -2.40 -8.24
CA GLY A 266 16.21 -2.60 -7.71
C GLY A 266 15.87 -4.07 -7.62
N MET A 267 14.80 -4.35 -6.89
CA MET A 267 14.21 -5.68 -6.78
C MET A 267 12.76 -5.59 -7.23
N LEU A 268 12.37 -6.41 -8.21
CA LEU A 268 10.97 -6.59 -8.58
C LEU A 268 10.38 -7.76 -7.80
N TYR A 269 9.20 -7.55 -7.23
CA TYR A 269 8.44 -8.56 -6.47
C TYR A 269 7.06 -8.78 -7.10
N GLY A 270 6.54 -10.00 -7.02
CA GLY A 270 5.22 -10.38 -7.54
C GLY A 270 5.26 -11.01 -8.93
N GLY A 271 4.08 -11.28 -9.51
CA GLY A 271 3.95 -11.73 -10.90
C GLY A 271 3.84 -10.52 -11.81
N TYR A 272 4.90 -10.20 -12.54
CA TYR A 272 4.96 -9.09 -13.49
C TYR A 272 5.34 -9.58 -14.88
N THR A 273 4.83 -8.88 -15.88
CA THR A 273 5.31 -8.96 -17.26
C THR A 273 5.82 -7.57 -17.60
N VAL A 274 7.14 -7.42 -17.77
CA VAL A 274 7.73 -6.16 -18.24
C VAL A 274 7.74 -6.19 -19.76
N GLN A 275 6.80 -5.49 -20.38
CA GLN A 275 6.81 -5.21 -21.81
C GLN A 275 7.06 -3.71 -22.00
N PRO A 276 8.21 -3.29 -22.54
CA PRO A 276 8.43 -1.91 -22.89
C PRO A 276 7.49 -1.53 -24.04
N MET A 277 6.56 -0.61 -23.80
CA MET A 277 5.80 0.06 -24.86
C MET A 277 6.18 1.54 -24.87
N GLU A 278 6.12 2.19 -26.03
CA GLU A 278 6.28 3.64 -26.11
C GLU A 278 5.30 4.33 -25.15
N SER A 279 5.82 5.25 -24.32
CA SER A 279 5.05 6.00 -23.31
C SER A 279 4.62 5.23 -22.05
N SER A 280 5.19 4.07 -21.73
CA SER A 280 4.93 3.39 -20.46
C SER A 280 5.74 3.99 -19.30
N ALA A 281 5.06 4.43 -18.23
CA ALA A 281 5.70 4.81 -16.97
C ALA A 281 5.63 3.63 -15.98
N LEU A 282 6.76 3.29 -15.36
CA LEU A 282 6.83 2.34 -14.25
C LEU A 282 7.04 3.09 -12.94
N SER A 283 6.13 2.88 -11.97
CA SER A 283 6.20 3.46 -10.63
C SER A 283 6.67 2.42 -9.61
N PHE A 284 7.59 2.81 -8.74
CA PHE A 284 8.09 1.99 -7.63
C PHE A 284 8.09 2.77 -6.33
N ASN A 285 7.79 2.07 -5.24
CA ASN A 285 7.75 2.62 -3.89
C ASN A 285 9.14 2.47 -3.23
N THR A 286 9.80 3.59 -2.91
CA THR A 286 11.09 3.63 -2.19
C THR A 286 10.90 4.36 -0.87
N ALA A 287 10.85 3.62 0.23
CA ALA A 287 10.59 4.16 1.56
C ALA A 287 11.62 5.25 1.95
N LYS A 288 11.08 6.45 2.23
CA LYS A 288 11.66 7.79 2.57
C LYS A 288 12.17 8.64 1.40
N GLU A 289 11.74 9.88 1.21
CA GLU A 289 10.60 10.68 1.71
C GLU A 289 10.43 11.81 0.66
N TYR A 290 9.25 11.96 0.07
CA TYR A 290 8.82 13.19 -0.63
C TYR A 290 7.32 13.29 -0.36
N LEU A 291 6.90 14.43 0.20
CA LEU A 291 5.51 14.71 0.53
C LEU A 291 4.64 14.43 -0.71
N PRO A 292 3.46 13.79 -0.57
CA PRO A 292 2.49 13.81 -1.64
C PRO A 292 2.10 15.28 -1.87
N GLY A 293 2.14 15.72 -3.12
CA GLY A 293 1.42 16.94 -3.46
C GLY A 293 -0.05 16.73 -3.19
N ASP A 294 -0.67 17.70 -2.55
CA ASP A 294 -2.08 17.63 -2.18
C ASP A 294 -2.95 17.82 -3.43
N GLN A 295 -4.12 17.19 -3.41
CA GLN A 295 -5.19 17.47 -4.37
C GLN A 295 -6.27 18.24 -3.63
N PHE A 296 -6.44 19.50 -4.00
CA PHE A 296 -7.43 20.39 -3.39
C PHE A 296 -8.81 20.18 -3.98
N LEU A 297 -9.87 20.56 -3.26
CA LEU A 297 -11.24 20.44 -3.76
C LEU A 297 -11.57 21.68 -4.60
N PRO A 298 -12.46 21.60 -5.61
CA PRO A 298 -12.75 22.75 -6.45
C PRO A 298 -13.40 23.88 -5.63
N GLY A 299 -12.83 25.08 -5.72
CA GLY A 299 -13.35 26.28 -5.08
C GLY A 299 -12.77 26.55 -3.70
N ASP A 300 -11.62 25.97 -3.38
CA ASP A 300 -10.93 26.25 -2.13
C ASP A 300 -10.39 27.70 -2.11
N GLN A 301 -10.33 28.29 -0.92
CA GLN A 301 -9.75 29.62 -0.69
C GLN A 301 -8.51 29.47 0.19
N PHE A 302 -7.36 29.87 -0.33
CA PHE A 302 -6.06 29.79 0.35
C PHE A 302 -5.72 31.09 1.06
N LEU A 303 -4.94 31.02 2.15
CA LEU A 303 -4.65 32.16 3.01
C LEU A 303 -3.36 32.86 2.58
N PRO A 304 -3.21 34.18 2.81
CA PRO A 304 -2.02 34.91 2.39
C PRO A 304 -0.73 34.33 2.99
N GLY A 305 0.22 33.96 2.14
CA GLY A 305 1.54 33.47 2.54
C GLY A 305 1.63 31.95 2.66
N ASP A 306 0.66 31.22 2.11
CA ASP A 306 0.72 29.77 2.02
C ASP A 306 1.87 29.34 1.09
N GLN A 307 2.48 28.19 1.41
CA GLN A 307 3.57 27.60 0.63
C GLN A 307 3.14 26.25 0.08
N PHE A 308 3.17 26.14 -1.24
CA PHE A 308 2.74 24.94 -1.97
C PHE A 308 3.95 24.13 -2.45
N LEU A 309 3.77 22.81 -2.53
CA LEU A 309 4.85 21.86 -2.72
C LEU A 309 4.84 21.29 -4.15
N PRO A 310 6.03 20.92 -4.70
CA PRO A 310 6.12 20.40 -6.06
C PRO A 310 5.15 19.25 -6.35
N GLY A 311 4.24 19.49 -7.29
CA GLY A 311 3.28 18.50 -7.77
C GLY A 311 1.90 18.62 -7.16
N ASP A 312 1.63 19.70 -6.42
CA ASP A 312 0.28 20.09 -6.03
C ASP A 312 -0.60 20.32 -7.27
N GLN A 313 -1.86 19.87 -7.19
CA GLN A 313 -2.85 20.03 -8.26
C GLN A 313 -4.04 20.81 -7.73
N PHE A 314 -4.26 21.98 -8.32
CA PHE A 314 -5.37 22.87 -8.01
C PHE A 314 -6.53 22.63 -8.99
N LEU A 315 -7.75 22.68 -8.46
CA LEU A 315 -8.95 22.34 -9.22
C LEU A 315 -9.69 23.62 -9.65
N PRO A 316 -10.47 23.58 -10.74
CA PRO A 316 -11.08 24.77 -11.30
C PRO A 316 -11.87 25.60 -10.28
N GLY A 317 -11.49 26.87 -10.16
CA GLY A 317 -12.22 27.87 -9.36
C GLY A 317 -11.59 28.16 -8.01
N ASP A 318 -10.38 27.65 -7.76
CA ASP A 318 -9.60 27.93 -6.57
C ASP A 318 -9.17 29.42 -6.53
N GLN A 319 -9.14 30.00 -5.33
CA GLN A 319 -8.79 31.41 -5.10
C GLN A 319 -7.59 31.53 -4.17
N PHE A 320 -6.52 32.16 -4.67
CA PHE A 320 -5.29 32.42 -3.93
C PHE A 320 -5.25 33.86 -3.42
N LEU A 321 -4.76 34.04 -2.20
CA LEU A 321 -4.67 35.35 -1.57
C LEU A 321 -3.23 35.90 -1.67
N PRO A 322 -3.02 37.23 -1.58
CA PRO A 322 -1.72 37.84 -1.87
C PRO A 322 -0.54 37.24 -1.11
N GLY A 323 0.50 36.86 -1.85
CA GLY A 323 1.81 36.51 -1.30
C GLY A 323 2.09 35.02 -1.20
N ASP A 324 1.26 34.20 -1.86
CA ASP A 324 1.43 32.76 -1.90
C ASP A 324 2.65 32.37 -2.75
N GLN A 325 3.33 31.29 -2.36
CA GLN A 325 4.56 30.83 -2.99
C GLN A 325 4.39 29.43 -3.58
N PHE A 326 4.56 29.33 -4.90
CA PHE A 326 4.44 28.09 -5.67
C PHE A 326 5.82 27.55 -6.04
N LEU A 327 5.98 26.23 -5.94
CA LEU A 327 7.25 25.55 -6.18
C LEU A 327 7.21 24.81 -7.53
N PRO A 328 8.38 24.53 -8.16
CA PRO A 328 8.40 24.01 -9.53
C PRO A 328 7.60 22.72 -9.70
N GLY A 329 6.62 22.76 -10.59
CA GLY A 329 5.84 21.57 -10.99
C GLY A 329 4.39 21.60 -10.55
N ASP A 330 3.94 22.70 -9.93
CA ASP A 330 2.55 22.93 -9.59
C ASP A 330 1.68 23.07 -10.85
N GLN A 331 0.47 22.50 -10.80
CA GLN A 331 -0.45 22.46 -11.94
C GLN A 331 -1.75 23.19 -11.61
N PHE A 332 -2.06 24.22 -12.39
CA PHE A 332 -3.28 25.01 -12.26
C PHE A 332 -4.26 24.65 -13.37
N LEU A 333 -5.54 24.59 -13.01
CA LEU A 333 -6.61 24.26 -13.94
C LEU A 333 -7.41 25.51 -14.31
N PRO A 334 -8.14 25.49 -15.46
CA PRO A 334 -8.75 26.71 -15.96
C PRO A 334 -9.77 27.29 -14.98
N GLY A 335 -9.63 28.57 -14.66
CA GLY A 335 -10.56 29.30 -13.80
C GLY A 335 -10.00 29.71 -12.44
N ASP A 336 -8.77 29.29 -12.14
CA ASP A 336 -8.07 29.67 -10.91
C ASP A 336 -7.75 31.17 -10.90
N GLN A 337 -7.90 31.80 -9.73
CA GLN A 337 -7.74 33.24 -9.55
C GLN A 337 -6.58 33.54 -8.60
N PHE A 338 -5.59 34.27 -9.12
CA PHE A 338 -4.42 34.72 -8.35
C PHE A 338 -4.56 36.19 -7.99
N LEU A 339 -4.14 36.55 -6.78
CA LEU A 339 -4.17 37.92 -6.30
C LEU A 339 -2.78 38.56 -6.29
N PRO A 340 -2.67 39.90 -6.35
CA PRO A 340 -1.39 40.57 -6.52
C PRO A 340 -0.33 40.17 -5.49
N GLY A 341 0.81 39.68 -5.96
CA GLY A 341 1.99 39.42 -5.12
C GLY A 341 2.42 37.97 -5.03
N ASP A 342 1.66 37.07 -5.65
CA ASP A 342 1.98 35.65 -5.74
C ASP A 342 3.26 35.40 -6.56
N GLN A 343 4.02 34.36 -6.18
CA GLN A 343 5.32 34.04 -6.75
C GLN A 343 5.33 32.67 -7.43
N PHE A 344 5.65 32.68 -8.73
CA PHE A 344 5.69 31.48 -9.57
C PHE A 344 7.11 31.17 -10.05
N LEU A 345 7.44 29.88 -10.12
CA LEU A 345 8.79 29.38 -10.41
C LEU A 345 8.84 28.63 -11.76
N PRO A 346 10.04 28.41 -12.34
CA PRO A 346 10.15 27.73 -13.61
C PRO A 346 9.75 26.25 -13.48
N GLY A 347 8.68 25.85 -14.15
CA GLY A 347 8.17 24.47 -14.13
C GLY A 347 6.65 24.41 -13.97
N ASP A 348 6.05 25.49 -13.46
CA ASP A 348 4.62 25.62 -13.22
C ASP A 348 3.85 25.63 -14.54
N GLN A 349 2.70 24.96 -14.57
CA GLN A 349 1.89 24.80 -15.78
C GLN A 349 0.59 25.56 -15.66
N PHE A 350 0.41 26.53 -16.57
CA PHE A 350 -0.79 27.37 -16.69
C PHE A 350 -1.57 26.99 -17.95
N LEU A 351 -2.90 27.06 -17.86
CA LEU A 351 -3.81 26.71 -18.94
C LEU A 351 -4.61 27.93 -19.44
N PRO A 352 -5.22 27.84 -20.64
CA PRO A 352 -6.05 28.92 -21.16
C PRO A 352 -7.25 29.20 -20.24
N GLY A 353 -7.27 30.36 -19.60
CA GLY A 353 -8.33 30.76 -18.67
C GLY A 353 -7.80 31.41 -17.39
N ASP A 354 -6.56 31.13 -17.04
CA ASP A 354 -5.90 31.65 -15.83
C ASP A 354 -5.77 33.18 -15.87
N GLN A 355 -6.07 33.83 -14.75
CA GLN A 355 -6.07 35.29 -14.64
C GLN A 355 -4.93 35.78 -13.74
N PHE A 356 -3.94 36.43 -14.35
CA PHE A 356 -2.87 37.11 -13.63
C PHE A 356 -3.17 38.59 -13.43
N LEU A 357 -2.84 39.11 -12.25
CA LEU A 357 -3.10 40.50 -11.85
C LEU A 357 -1.79 41.32 -11.76
N PRO A 358 -1.87 42.65 -11.86
CA PRO A 358 -0.71 43.50 -11.66
C PRO A 358 -0.10 43.28 -10.27
N GLY A 359 1.19 42.92 -10.21
CA GLY A 359 1.88 42.60 -8.97
C GLY A 359 2.54 41.22 -8.97
N ASP A 360 1.94 40.26 -9.68
CA ASP A 360 2.40 38.86 -9.76
C ASP A 360 3.82 38.76 -10.31
N GLN A 361 4.59 37.82 -9.78
CA GLN A 361 6.01 37.67 -10.10
C GLN A 361 6.31 36.29 -10.65
N PHE A 362 7.04 36.24 -11.77
CA PHE A 362 7.55 34.98 -12.33
C PHE A 362 9.06 34.98 -12.33
N ILE A 363 9.66 33.86 -11.96
CA ILE A 363 11.09 33.63 -12.10
C ILE A 363 11.29 32.69 -13.29
N LEU A 364 11.75 33.22 -14.41
CA LEU A 364 12.04 32.42 -15.61
C LEU A 364 13.55 32.17 -15.70
N ARG A 365 13.97 30.96 -15.31
CA ARG A 365 15.35 30.44 -15.27
C ARG A 365 16.33 31.24 -14.38
N THR A 366 16.51 32.53 -14.64
CA THR A 366 17.36 33.48 -13.88
C THR A 366 16.87 34.93 -13.97
N VAL A 367 15.71 35.20 -14.57
CA VAL A 367 15.19 36.56 -14.76
C VAL A 367 13.89 36.72 -14.00
N LYS A 368 13.82 37.74 -13.13
CA LYS A 368 12.61 38.10 -12.42
C LYS A 368 11.74 38.97 -13.33
N THR A 369 10.48 38.58 -13.49
CA THR A 369 9.49 39.36 -14.22
C THR A 369 8.32 39.71 -13.32
N GLN A 370 7.66 40.81 -13.63
CA GLN A 370 6.47 41.27 -12.91
C GLN A 370 5.36 41.62 -13.89
N VAL A 371 4.12 41.24 -13.59
CA VAL A 371 2.94 41.66 -14.36
C VAL A 371 2.64 43.12 -14.05
N LEU A 372 2.58 43.96 -15.10
CA LEU A 372 2.21 45.37 -14.98
C LEU A 372 0.74 45.62 -15.32
N ALA A 373 0.18 44.86 -16.25
CA ALA A 373 -1.22 44.96 -16.68
C ALA A 373 -1.68 43.69 -17.41
N ASN A 374 -2.97 43.35 -17.29
CA ASN A 374 -3.64 42.29 -18.04
C ASN A 374 -4.93 42.85 -18.68
N LYS A 375 -5.07 42.76 -20.01
CA LYS A 375 -6.27 43.20 -20.73
C LYS A 375 -6.62 42.24 -21.87
N ALA A 376 -7.83 41.69 -21.84
CA ALA A 376 -8.36 40.79 -22.87
C ALA A 376 -7.42 39.61 -23.20
N GLY A 377 -6.85 38.98 -22.17
CA GLY A 377 -5.94 37.84 -22.31
C GLY A 377 -4.53 38.18 -22.78
N LYS A 378 -4.14 39.47 -22.81
CA LYS A 378 -2.77 39.91 -23.08
C LYS A 378 -2.12 40.43 -21.81
N VAL A 379 -1.01 39.81 -21.41
CA VAL A 379 -0.22 40.16 -20.22
C VAL A 379 0.97 41.04 -20.63
N LEU A 380 1.10 42.20 -20.01
CA LEU A 380 2.27 43.06 -20.12
C LEU A 380 3.23 42.77 -18.96
N ILE A 381 4.41 42.25 -19.27
CA ILE A 381 5.43 41.89 -18.27
C ILE A 381 6.61 42.87 -18.29
N LYS A 382 7.06 43.29 -17.11
CA LYS A 382 8.34 43.98 -16.90
C LYS A 382 9.41 42.95 -16.62
N ILE A 383 10.51 43.01 -17.36
CA ILE A 383 11.67 42.15 -17.16
C ILE A 383 12.71 42.94 -16.36
N GLU A 384 13.04 42.50 -15.15
CA GLU A 384 14.12 43.11 -14.37
C GLU A 384 15.45 42.56 -14.89
N GLY A 385 16.15 43.35 -15.70
CA GLY A 385 17.40 42.94 -16.32
C GLY A 385 18.45 42.57 -15.28
N ILE A 386 19.08 41.41 -15.48
CA ILE A 386 20.30 41.02 -14.76
C ILE A 386 21.35 42.09 -15.07
N LYS A 387 21.70 42.93 -14.08
CA LYS A 387 22.92 43.74 -14.17
C LYS A 387 24.06 42.74 -14.38
N LYS A 388 24.68 42.80 -15.57
CA LYS A 388 25.80 41.95 -15.98
C LYS A 388 26.90 41.91 -14.92
#